data_AF-A0A5C8IR47-F1
#
_entry.id   AF-A0A5C8IR47-F1
#
_cell.length_a   1.000
_cell.length_b   1.000
_cell.length_c   1.000
_cell.angle_alpha   90.00
_cell.angle_beta   90.00
_cell.angle_gamma   90.00
#
_symmetry.space_group_name_H-M   'P 1'
#
loop_
_entity.id
_entity.type
_entity.pdbx_description
1 polymer ?
#
loop_
_entity_poly.entity_id
_entity_poly.type
_entity_poly.pdbx_seq_one_letter_code
_entity_poly.pdbx_strand_id
1 'polypeptide(L)'
;MSNIANLKNFSLFTNNNDNVRFFKSKDIQVKADYSCYEPKRELSVSGIKAPSEKALGGDYLKLTIAMGAQGARQYADGALFRNDRKGENAKAPDMTGVLTMPDKSEKRLAGWYKKSTSGVSYLSVAISDKRAADNDSADAPSDDIAAEPHSEPAAAAIAEFDAASDEPIF
;
A
#
# COMPACT_ATOMS: atom_id res chain seq x y z
N MET A 1 16.25 11.88 -20.15
CA MET A 1 14.91 12.00 -19.53
C MET A 1 14.83 10.99 -18.39
N SER A 2 14.48 11.40 -17.18
CA SER A 2 14.51 10.53 -15.99
C SER A 2 13.50 9.38 -16.13
N ASN A 3 13.99 8.15 -16.19
CA ASN A 3 13.18 6.92 -16.29
C ASN A 3 12.36 6.62 -15.02
N ILE A 4 12.54 7.40 -13.95
CA ILE A 4 11.83 7.31 -12.67
C ILE A 4 10.31 7.40 -12.82
N ALA A 5 9.79 8.24 -13.72
CA ALA A 5 8.34 8.43 -13.89
C ALA A 5 7.61 7.17 -14.40
N ASN A 6 8.34 6.21 -14.97
CA ASN A 6 7.79 4.98 -15.55
C ASN A 6 7.84 3.77 -14.60
N LEU A 7 8.32 3.94 -13.37
CA LEU A 7 8.33 2.86 -12.39
C LEU A 7 6.97 2.75 -11.69
N LYS A 8 5.99 2.17 -12.38
CA LYS A 8 4.63 1.92 -11.84
C LYS A 8 4.48 0.53 -11.24
N ASN A 9 5.15 -0.46 -11.82
CA ASN A 9 5.11 -1.84 -11.39
C ASN A 9 6.38 -2.60 -11.81
N PHE A 10 6.67 -3.68 -11.11
CA PHE A 10 7.73 -4.64 -11.42
C PHE A 10 7.44 -5.98 -10.76
N SER A 11 8.09 -7.06 -11.23
CA SER A 11 7.91 -8.40 -10.67
C SER A 11 9.22 -8.91 -10.09
N LEU A 12 9.21 -9.25 -8.80
CA LEU A 12 10.34 -9.85 -8.10
C LEU A 12 10.25 -11.37 -8.15
N PHE A 13 11.32 -12.00 -8.60
CA PHE A 13 11.43 -13.44 -8.66
C PHE A 13 12.45 -13.93 -7.64
N THR A 14 12.26 -15.14 -7.14
CA THR A 14 13.28 -15.80 -6.31
C THR A 14 14.59 -15.83 -7.07
N ASN A 15 15.64 -15.31 -6.46
CA ASN A 15 16.94 -15.25 -7.06
C ASN A 15 17.67 -16.58 -6.88
N ASN A 16 17.91 -17.27 -8.01
CA ASN A 16 18.72 -18.49 -8.03
C ASN A 16 20.19 -18.22 -8.39
N ASN A 17 20.59 -16.96 -8.61
CA ASN A 17 21.93 -16.59 -9.04
C ASN A 17 22.76 -16.00 -7.88
N ASP A 18 23.86 -16.66 -7.52
CA ASP A 18 24.76 -16.21 -6.45
C ASP A 18 25.52 -14.92 -6.75
N ASN A 19 25.52 -14.47 -8.01
CA ASN A 19 26.15 -13.22 -8.42
C ASN A 19 25.29 -11.99 -8.14
N VAL A 20 23.98 -12.15 -7.90
CA VAL A 20 23.11 -11.02 -7.54
C VAL A 20 23.26 -10.76 -6.05
N ARG A 21 23.93 -9.65 -5.72
CA ARG A 21 24.23 -9.23 -4.35
C ARG A 21 23.30 -8.11 -3.92
N PHE A 22 22.95 -8.13 -2.63
CA PHE A 22 22.26 -7.05 -1.94
C PHE A 22 23.22 -6.41 -0.94
N PHE A 23 23.33 -5.09 -1.00
CA PHE A 23 24.16 -4.31 -0.08
C PHE A 23 23.35 -4.00 1.18
N LYS A 24 23.65 -4.67 2.29
CA LYS A 24 23.07 -4.33 3.60
C LYS A 24 23.58 -2.99 4.11
N SER A 25 24.86 -2.73 3.85
CA SER A 25 25.58 -1.49 4.12
C SER A 25 26.73 -1.36 3.11
N LYS A 26 27.52 -0.29 3.21
CA LYS A 26 28.67 -0.04 2.33
C LYS A 26 29.67 -1.21 2.31
N ASP A 27 29.86 -1.86 3.46
CA ASP A 27 30.87 -2.89 3.66
C ASP A 27 30.29 -4.32 3.71
N ILE A 28 28.96 -4.46 3.75
CA ILE A 28 28.29 -5.75 3.90
C ILE A 28 27.43 -6.04 2.68
N GLN A 29 27.83 -7.05 1.92
CA GLN A 29 27.06 -7.62 0.83
C GLN A 29 26.60 -9.04 1.18
N VAL A 30 25.34 -9.32 0.87
CA VAL A 30 24.76 -10.66 1.00
C VAL A 30 24.18 -11.10 -0.34
N LYS A 31 23.91 -12.39 -0.50
CA LYS A 31 23.15 -12.86 -1.66
C LYS A 31 21.74 -12.26 -1.60
N ALA A 32 21.24 -11.74 -2.71
CA ALA A 32 19.85 -11.33 -2.79
C ALA A 32 18.93 -12.57 -2.80
N ASP A 33 17.86 -12.56 -2.02
CA ASP A 33 16.84 -13.62 -2.05
C ASP A 33 15.89 -13.44 -3.24
N TYR A 34 15.65 -12.18 -3.61
CA TYR A 34 14.79 -11.80 -4.71
C TYR A 34 15.49 -10.82 -5.63
N SER A 35 15.23 -10.96 -6.92
CA SER A 35 15.74 -10.01 -7.89
C SER A 35 14.79 -9.82 -9.05
N CYS A 36 14.94 -8.68 -9.70
CA CYS A 36 14.32 -8.35 -10.97
C CYS A 36 15.34 -7.59 -11.80
N TYR A 37 15.50 -7.94 -13.07
CA TYR A 37 16.30 -7.18 -14.00
C TYR A 37 15.52 -6.99 -15.30
N GLU A 38 15.20 -5.74 -15.60
CA GLU A 38 14.50 -5.34 -16.81
C GLU A 38 15.41 -4.40 -17.63
N PRO A 39 16.22 -4.94 -18.56
CA PRO A 39 17.18 -4.13 -19.31
C PRO A 39 16.49 -3.07 -20.17
N LYS A 40 15.30 -3.36 -20.71
CA LYS A 40 14.49 -2.42 -21.50
C LYS A 40 14.07 -1.16 -20.72
N ARG A 41 14.00 -1.26 -19.39
CA ARG A 41 13.64 -0.16 -18.49
C ARG A 41 14.82 0.35 -17.69
N GLU A 42 16.02 -0.20 -17.95
CA GLU A 42 17.23 0.03 -17.17
C GLU A 42 16.99 -0.11 -15.65
N LEU A 43 16.16 -1.09 -15.29
CA LEU A 43 15.68 -1.30 -13.93
C LEU A 43 16.33 -2.57 -13.39
N SER A 44 16.95 -2.46 -12.23
CA SER A 44 17.38 -3.62 -11.45
C SER A 44 16.86 -3.48 -10.02
N VAL A 45 16.17 -4.49 -9.53
CA VAL A 45 15.72 -4.57 -8.15
C VAL A 45 16.39 -5.75 -7.49
N SER A 46 16.91 -5.55 -6.29
CA SER A 46 17.45 -6.62 -5.44
C SER A 46 16.81 -6.53 -4.07
N GLY A 47 16.49 -7.68 -3.50
CA GLY A 47 15.84 -7.75 -2.19
C GLY A 47 16.27 -8.93 -1.36
N ILE A 48 16.20 -8.75 -0.04
CA ILE A 48 16.49 -9.79 0.94
C ILE A 48 15.39 -9.89 1.98
N LYS A 49 15.15 -11.11 2.46
CA LYS A 49 14.35 -11.31 3.67
C LYS A 49 15.20 -10.90 4.86
N ALA A 50 14.64 -10.06 5.71
CA ALA A 50 15.26 -9.63 6.95
C ALA A 50 14.26 -9.81 8.10
N PRO A 51 14.75 -10.19 9.30
CA PRO A 51 13.89 -10.27 10.47
C PRO A 51 13.44 -8.85 10.85
N SER A 52 12.14 -8.65 11.04
CA SER A 52 11.63 -7.36 11.50
C SER A 52 11.60 -7.34 13.03
N GLU A 53 12.26 -6.35 13.63
CA GLU A 53 12.10 -6.05 15.06
C GLU A 53 10.75 -5.35 15.34
N LYS A 54 10.16 -4.70 14.32
CA LYS A 54 8.95 -3.87 14.46
C LYS A 54 7.64 -4.56 14.06
N ALA A 55 7.69 -5.55 13.16
CA ALA A 55 6.53 -6.36 12.83
C ALA A 55 6.55 -7.58 13.74
N LEU A 56 5.49 -7.81 14.52
CA LEU A 56 5.37 -8.90 15.51
C LEU A 56 5.98 -10.24 15.00
N GLY A 57 7.27 -10.46 15.27
CA GLY A 57 8.00 -11.67 14.85
C GLY A 57 8.01 -11.99 13.35
N GLY A 58 7.73 -11.01 12.47
CA GLY A 58 7.57 -11.23 11.04
C GLY A 58 8.82 -10.92 10.23
N ASP A 59 9.07 -11.68 9.16
CA ASP A 59 10.05 -11.28 8.15
C ASP A 59 9.52 -10.08 7.35
N TYR A 60 10.40 -9.12 7.05
CA TYR A 60 10.14 -8.08 6.06
C TYR A 60 11.09 -8.24 4.87
N LEU A 61 10.67 -7.70 3.73
CA LEU A 61 11.48 -7.71 2.52
C LEU A 61 12.13 -6.34 2.36
N LYS A 62 13.45 -6.28 2.53
CA LYS A 62 14.25 -5.08 2.23
C LYS A 62 14.55 -5.07 0.74
N LEU A 63 14.38 -3.93 0.09
CA LEU A 63 14.53 -3.74 -1.35
C LEU A 63 15.45 -2.56 -1.65
N THR A 64 16.24 -2.71 -2.72
CA THR A 64 16.97 -1.62 -3.36
C THR A 64 16.67 -1.68 -4.85
N ILE A 65 16.25 -0.55 -5.40
CA ILE A 65 15.88 -0.35 -6.78
C ILE A 65 16.93 0.56 -7.39
N ALA A 66 17.70 0.06 -8.37
CA ALA A 66 18.57 0.89 -9.19
C ALA A 66 17.91 1.13 -10.56
N MET A 67 17.91 2.39 -10.99
CA MET A 67 17.26 2.86 -12.20
C MET A 67 18.25 3.65 -13.06
N GLY A 68 18.24 3.42 -14.36
CA GLY A 68 18.99 4.17 -15.35
C GLY A 68 20.28 3.49 -15.83
N ALA A 69 20.89 4.11 -16.84
CA ALA A 69 22.09 3.63 -17.51
C ALA A 69 23.28 3.47 -16.55
N GLN A 70 24.19 2.56 -16.92
CA GLN A 70 25.45 2.33 -16.21
C GLN A 70 26.27 3.64 -16.15
N GLY A 71 26.42 4.23 -14.96
CA GLY A 71 27.12 5.50 -14.72
C GLY A 71 26.24 6.66 -14.22
N ALA A 72 24.92 6.58 -14.42
CA ALA A 72 23.95 7.56 -13.91
C ALA A 72 22.81 6.88 -13.13
N ARG A 73 23.14 5.76 -12.46
CA ARG A 73 22.16 4.96 -11.74
C ARG A 73 21.65 5.73 -10.53
N GLN A 74 20.34 5.84 -10.44
CA GLN A 74 19.64 6.35 -9.29
C GLN A 74 19.19 5.17 -8.43
N TYR A 75 19.38 5.30 -7.12
CA TYR A 75 19.03 4.25 -6.16
C TYR A 75 17.83 4.71 -5.33
N ALA A 76 16.88 3.82 -5.15
CA ALA A 76 15.75 3.99 -4.26
C ALA A 76 15.71 2.79 -3.31
N ASP A 77 15.55 3.06 -2.02
CA ASP A 77 15.55 2.03 -0.98
C ASP A 77 14.15 1.88 -0.42
N GLY A 78 13.70 0.64 -0.24
CA GLY A 78 12.35 0.35 0.21
C GLY A 78 12.30 -0.84 1.15
N ALA A 79 11.19 -0.92 1.87
CA ALA A 79 10.88 -2.06 2.71
C ALA A 79 9.41 -2.43 2.56
N LEU A 80 9.14 -3.71 2.34
CA LEU A 80 7.81 -4.30 2.28
C LEU A 80 7.60 -5.15 3.54
N PHE A 81 6.51 -4.90 4.23
CA PHE A 81 6.08 -5.64 5.42
C PHE A 81 4.85 -6.46 5.09
N ARG A 82 4.67 -7.58 5.78
CA ARG A 82 3.44 -8.38 5.67
C ARG A 82 2.24 -7.52 6.08
N ASN A 83 1.16 -7.59 5.31
CA ASN A 83 -0.07 -6.87 5.60
C ASN A 83 -1.04 -7.79 6.35
N ASP A 84 -1.14 -7.62 7.67
CA ASP A 84 -2.06 -8.40 8.52
C ASP A 84 -3.54 -8.08 8.25
N ARG A 85 -3.85 -6.95 7.57
CA ARG A 85 -5.22 -6.57 7.23
C ARG A 85 -5.77 -7.28 5.98
N LYS A 86 -5.01 -8.20 5.37
CA LYS A 86 -5.45 -9.03 4.23
C LYS A 86 -6.41 -10.17 4.66
N GLY A 87 -7.18 -9.98 5.72
CA GLY A 87 -8.12 -10.98 6.25
C GLY A 87 -9.24 -11.29 5.25
N GLU A 88 -10.07 -10.30 4.92
CA GLU A 88 -11.30 -10.51 4.13
C GLU A 88 -11.25 -9.97 2.70
N ASN A 89 -10.25 -9.15 2.36
CA ASN A 89 -10.18 -8.52 1.05
C ASN A 89 -9.21 -9.26 0.12
N ALA A 90 -9.74 -10.10 -0.76
CA ALA A 90 -8.96 -10.84 -1.76
C ALA A 90 -8.17 -9.94 -2.73
N LYS A 91 -8.55 -8.66 -2.87
CA LYS A 91 -7.84 -7.67 -3.70
C LYS A 91 -6.76 -6.90 -2.93
N ALA A 92 -6.70 -7.02 -1.61
CA ALA A 92 -5.69 -6.33 -0.82
C ALA A 92 -4.29 -6.90 -1.07
N PRO A 93 -3.25 -6.05 -1.03
CA PRO A 93 -1.87 -6.50 -1.15
C PRO A 93 -1.46 -7.38 0.02
N ASP A 94 -0.69 -8.44 -0.26
CA ASP A 94 -0.03 -9.33 0.71
C ASP A 94 1.02 -8.61 1.53
N MET A 95 1.73 -7.69 0.88
CA MET A 95 2.79 -6.91 1.50
C MET A 95 2.60 -5.44 1.18
N THR A 96 2.83 -4.58 2.16
CA THR A 96 2.77 -3.13 1.98
C THR A 96 4.01 -2.49 2.54
N GLY A 97 4.42 -1.38 1.93
CA GLY A 97 5.70 -0.79 2.25
C GLY A 97 5.81 0.64 1.78
N VAL A 98 7.01 1.19 2.00
CA VAL A 98 7.41 2.51 1.52
C VAL A 98 8.69 2.35 0.72
N LEU A 99 8.80 3.14 -0.33
CA LEU A 99 10.00 3.32 -1.14
C LEU A 99 10.44 4.77 -1.00
N THR A 100 11.67 4.97 -0.58
CA THR A 100 12.33 6.27 -0.55
C THR A 100 13.07 6.45 -1.87
N MET A 101 12.61 7.41 -2.66
CA MET A 101 13.18 7.77 -3.95
C MET A 101 14.44 8.62 -3.75
N PRO A 102 15.33 8.72 -4.76
CA PRO A 102 16.56 9.51 -4.68
C PRO A 102 16.33 11.01 -4.45
N ASP A 103 15.17 11.53 -4.83
CA ASP A 103 14.70 12.90 -4.58
C ASP A 103 14.14 13.09 -3.15
N LYS A 104 14.27 12.06 -2.29
CA LYS A 104 13.71 11.97 -0.95
C LYS A 104 12.18 11.91 -0.89
N SER A 105 11.50 11.74 -2.03
CA SER A 105 10.06 11.50 -2.03
C SER A 105 9.74 10.08 -1.54
N GLU A 106 8.66 9.93 -0.80
CA GLU A 106 8.19 8.63 -0.33
C GLU A 106 7.04 8.14 -1.23
N LYS A 107 7.20 6.95 -1.78
CA LYS A 107 6.15 6.26 -2.55
C LYS A 107 5.66 5.03 -1.79
N ARG A 108 4.38 4.69 -1.96
CA ARG A 108 3.80 3.49 -1.40
C ARG A 108 4.16 2.29 -2.26
N LEU A 109 4.61 1.22 -1.62
CA LEU A 109 4.77 -0.10 -2.24
C LEU A 109 3.61 -1.01 -1.85
N ALA A 110 3.07 -1.72 -2.83
CA ALA A 110 2.08 -2.76 -2.65
C ALA A 110 2.53 -4.02 -3.38
N GLY A 111 2.63 -5.14 -2.66
CA GLY A 111 3.10 -6.42 -3.16
C GLY A 111 2.00 -7.48 -3.10
N TRP A 112 1.83 -8.24 -4.18
CA TRP A 112 0.94 -9.40 -4.24
C TRP A 112 1.73 -10.65 -4.61
N TYR A 113 1.58 -11.72 -3.84
CA TYR A 113 2.16 -13.01 -4.20
C TYR A 113 1.33 -13.63 -5.33
N LYS A 114 1.96 -13.83 -6.48
CA LYS A 114 1.33 -14.41 -7.67
C LYS A 114 2.09 -15.65 -8.09
N LYS A 115 1.39 -16.55 -8.79
CA LYS A 115 1.98 -17.73 -9.43
C LYS A 115 1.86 -17.56 -10.93
N SER A 116 2.98 -17.71 -11.64
CA SER A 116 3.02 -17.69 -13.10
C SER A 116 2.35 -18.95 -13.65
N THR A 117 1.89 -18.91 -14.91
CA THR A 117 1.36 -20.06 -15.63
C THR A 117 2.35 -21.23 -15.67
N SER A 118 3.66 -20.94 -15.68
CA SER A 118 4.73 -21.93 -15.61
C SER A 118 4.97 -22.52 -14.21
N GLY A 119 4.18 -22.14 -13.20
CA GLY A 119 4.29 -22.62 -11.83
C GLY A 119 5.25 -21.86 -10.92
N VAL A 120 5.99 -20.88 -11.45
CA VAL A 120 6.95 -20.06 -10.68
C VAL A 120 6.21 -19.00 -9.86
N SER A 121 6.45 -18.99 -8.56
CA SER A 121 5.95 -17.94 -7.67
C SER A 121 6.77 -16.65 -7.80
N TYR A 122 6.09 -15.51 -7.88
CA TYR A 122 6.72 -14.19 -7.98
C TYR A 122 5.93 -13.17 -7.16
N LEU A 123 6.63 -12.15 -6.69
CA LEU A 123 6.03 -11.03 -5.97
C LEU A 123 5.82 -9.88 -6.96
N SER A 124 4.56 -9.62 -7.30
CA SER A 124 4.19 -8.48 -8.13
C SER A 124 4.16 -7.24 -7.26
N VAL A 125 5.01 -6.26 -7.52
CA VAL A 125 5.06 -5.00 -6.76
C VAL A 125 4.53 -3.87 -7.63
N ALA A 126 3.58 -3.11 -7.09
CA ALA A 126 3.14 -1.85 -7.64
C ALA A 126 3.64 -0.70 -6.77
N ILE A 127 4.02 0.38 -7.42
CA ILE A 127 4.40 1.64 -6.81
C ILE A 127 3.27 2.62 -7.07
N SER A 128 2.84 3.31 -6.02
CA SER A 128 1.87 4.39 -6.12
C SER A 128 2.38 5.57 -5.34
N ASP A 129 1.97 6.77 -5.71
CA ASP A 129 2.18 7.92 -4.85
C ASP A 129 1.56 7.64 -3.49
N LYS A 130 2.27 8.03 -2.42
CA LYS A 130 1.70 7.99 -1.08
C LYS A 130 0.52 8.94 -1.16
N ARG A 131 -0.71 8.40 -1.17
CA ARG A 131 -1.91 9.22 -1.03
C ARG A 131 -1.61 10.09 0.18
N ALA A 132 -1.47 11.40 -0.01
CA ALA A 132 -1.62 12.30 1.10
C ALA A 132 -2.92 11.84 1.75
N ALA A 133 -2.95 11.69 3.07
CA ALA A 133 -4.21 11.98 3.71
C ALA A 133 -4.46 13.44 3.35
N ASP A 134 -5.04 13.67 2.16
CA ASP A 134 -5.74 14.90 1.87
C ASP A 134 -6.66 15.04 3.06
N ASN A 135 -6.44 16.15 3.76
CA ASN A 135 -7.38 16.65 4.71
C ASN A 135 -8.75 16.53 4.06
N ASP A 136 -9.55 15.61 4.58
CA ASP A 136 -11.00 15.69 4.49
C ASP A 136 -11.41 16.86 5.41
N SER A 137 -10.93 18.06 5.08
CA SER A 137 -11.73 19.25 5.25
C SER A 137 -12.69 19.16 4.09
N ALA A 138 -13.80 18.46 4.34
CA ALA A 138 -14.99 18.57 3.53
C ALA A 138 -15.20 20.07 3.27
N ASP A 139 -15.04 20.43 2.00
CA ASP A 139 -15.57 21.61 1.37
C ASP A 139 -17.06 21.64 1.72
N ALA A 140 -17.40 22.36 2.79
CA ALA A 140 -18.76 22.74 3.06
C ALA A 140 -19.11 23.81 2.01
N PRO A 141 -20.04 23.58 1.09
CA PRO A 141 -20.57 24.67 0.30
C PRO A 141 -21.27 25.61 1.28
N SER A 142 -20.63 26.74 1.54
CA SER A 142 -21.28 27.89 2.16
C SER A 142 -22.14 28.53 1.10
N ASP A 143 -23.37 28.06 0.98
CA ASP A 143 -24.44 28.79 0.31
C ASP A 143 -25.05 29.73 1.35
N ASP A 144 -24.50 30.95 1.41
CA ASP A 144 -25.08 32.07 2.14
C ASP A 144 -26.16 32.69 1.27
N ILE A 145 -27.43 32.32 1.49
CA ILE A 145 -28.57 33.14 1.07
C ILE A 145 -29.64 33.15 2.17
N ALA A 146 -29.60 34.25 2.91
CA ALA A 146 -30.72 35.10 3.30
C ALA A 146 -31.97 34.48 3.99
N ALA A 147 -32.12 34.92 5.24
CA ALA A 147 -33.35 35.15 5.99
C ALA A 147 -34.67 35.22 5.18
N GLU A 148 -35.72 34.54 5.68
CA GLU A 148 -37.02 35.12 6.08
C GLU A 148 -37.73 34.20 7.09
N PRO A 149 -38.32 34.73 8.20
CA PRO A 149 -39.16 33.96 9.12
C PRO A 149 -40.62 34.00 8.62
N HIS A 150 -41.16 32.85 8.21
CA HIS A 150 -42.59 32.74 7.90
C HIS A 150 -43.29 31.83 8.91
N SER A 151 -44.31 32.40 9.54
CA SER A 151 -45.13 31.84 10.60
C SER A 151 -46.10 30.75 10.11
N GLU A 152 -46.41 29.83 11.03
CA GLU A 152 -47.77 29.28 11.30
C GLU A 152 -48.34 28.13 10.42
N PRO A 153 -49.48 27.49 10.80
CA PRO A 153 -49.57 26.28 11.65
C PRO A 153 -50.31 25.09 10.97
N ALA A 154 -50.31 23.89 11.57
CA ALA A 154 -51.37 22.84 11.54
C ALA A 154 -50.79 21.49 12.00
N ALA A 155 -51.18 20.94 13.17
CA ALA A 155 -52.35 20.10 13.38
C ALA A 155 -52.32 18.75 12.63
N ALA A 156 -52.11 17.64 13.36
CA ALA A 156 -53.12 16.59 13.58
C ALA A 156 -52.51 15.20 13.87
N ALA A 157 -52.94 14.65 15.00
CA ALA A 157 -53.33 13.25 15.23
C ALA A 157 -52.33 12.11 14.94
N ILE A 158 -51.86 11.47 16.03
CA ILE A 158 -51.81 10.01 16.09
C ILE A 158 -52.50 9.56 17.38
N ALA A 159 -53.51 8.72 17.20
CA ALA A 159 -54.42 8.21 18.21
C ALA A 159 -53.87 6.95 18.89
N GLU A 160 -54.04 6.92 20.21
CA GLU A 160 -54.73 5.88 20.98
C GLU A 160 -54.77 4.45 20.40
N PHE A 161 -54.03 3.54 21.04
CA PHE A 161 -54.46 2.14 21.19
C PHE A 161 -53.95 1.60 22.53
N ASP A 162 -54.79 1.78 23.55
CA ASP A 162 -54.67 1.18 24.87
C ASP A 162 -55.32 -0.22 24.81
N ALA A 163 -54.53 -1.27 24.96
CA ALA A 163 -55.01 -2.65 25.04
C ALA A 163 -53.98 -3.55 25.74
N ALA A 164 -54.01 -3.58 27.06
CA ALA A 164 -53.47 -4.70 27.85
C ALA A 164 -54.26 -4.83 29.16
N SER A 165 -55.33 -5.60 29.12
CA SER A 165 -56.00 -6.16 30.30
C SER A 165 -55.40 -7.52 30.67
N ASP A 166 -55.50 -7.87 31.96
CA ASP A 166 -55.42 -9.21 32.57
C ASP A 166 -54.06 -9.94 32.57
N GLU A 167 -53.52 -10.53 33.65
CA GLU A 167 -53.96 -10.90 35.01
C GLU A 167 -52.68 -11.25 35.83
N PRO A 168 -52.70 -11.20 37.17
CA PRO A 168 -51.86 -12.11 37.96
C PRO A 168 -52.71 -13.06 38.83
N ILE A 169 -52.61 -14.35 38.51
CA ILE A 169 -52.96 -15.49 39.37
C ILE A 169 -51.65 -16.15 39.83
N PHE A 170 -51.34 -15.97 41.12
CA PHE A 170 -50.90 -16.96 42.12
C PHE A 170 -50.11 -16.30 43.25
#